data_AF-A0A6I5NPZ0-F1
#
_entry.id   AF-A0A6I5NPZ0-F1
#
_cell.length_a   1.000
_cell.length_b   1.000
_cell.length_c   1.000
_cell.angle_alpha   90.00
_cell.angle_beta   90.00
_cell.angle_gamma   90.00
#
_symmetry.space_group_name_H-M   'P 1'
#
loop_
_entity.id
_entity.type
_entity.pdbx_description
1 polymer ?
#
loop_
_entity_poly.entity_id
_entity_poly.type
_entity_poly.pdbx_seq_one_letter_code
_entity_poly.pdbx_strand_id
1 'polypeptide(L)'
;MNGILIAMILALLIPIYEAWQDEDIWQKMLAFASIATKTSIMILVVSVLRDDWMIGLVGVLILSVGNAALMLLAHIIRRLNEL
;
A
#
# COMPACT_ATOMS: atom_id res chain seq x y z
N MET A 1 -13.06 -4.58 -22.93
CA MET A 1 -11.68 -4.19 -22.56
C MET A 1 -11.60 -2.96 -21.64
N ASN A 2 -12.50 -1.98 -21.73
CA ASN A 2 -12.50 -0.80 -20.84
C ASN A 2 -13.12 -1.05 -19.44
N GLY A 3 -14.04 -2.02 -19.32
CA GLY A 3 -14.76 -2.29 -18.06
C GLY A 3 -13.92 -2.88 -16.94
N ILE A 4 -12.91 -3.69 -17.27
CA ILE A 4 -12.00 -4.30 -16.27
C ILE A 4 -11.09 -3.24 -15.66
N LEU A 5 -10.55 -2.33 -16.48
CA LEU A 5 -9.78 -1.18 -16.02
C LEU A 5 -10.61 -0.27 -15.11
N ILE A 6 -11.87 0.00 -15.48
CA ILE A 6 -12.79 0.80 -14.66
C ILE A 6 -13.09 0.11 -13.32
N ALA A 7 -13.28 -1.21 -13.31
CA ALA A 7 -13.51 -1.96 -12.07
C ALA A 7 -12.27 -1.94 -11.13
N MET A 8 -11.06 -2.02 -11.69
CA MET A 8 -9.82 -1.92 -10.91
C MET A 8 -9.61 -0.52 -10.34
N ILE A 9 -9.97 0.53 -11.09
CA ILE A 9 -9.96 1.92 -10.61
C ILE A 9 -10.99 2.12 -9.49
N LEU A 10 -12.21 1.60 -9.64
CA LEU A 10 -13.25 1.67 -8.62
C LEU A 10 -12.88 0.91 -7.34
N ALA A 11 -12.21 -0.24 -7.47
CA ALA A 11 -11.68 -0.97 -6.31
C ALA A 11 -10.58 -0.18 -5.57
N LEU A 12 -9.86 0.69 -6.27
CA LEU A 12 -8.84 1.58 -5.72
C LEU A 12 -9.45 2.80 -5.00
N LEU A 13 -10.68 3.19 -5.32
CA LEU A 13 -11.40 4.26 -4.62
C LEU A 13 -11.85 3.88 -3.21
N ILE A 14 -12.09 2.60 -2.93
CA ILE A 14 -12.49 2.10 -1.60
C ILE A 14 -11.44 2.45 -0.52
N PRO A 15 -10.15 2.08 -0.68
CA PRO A 15 -9.13 2.43 0.31
C PRO A 15 -8.81 3.94 0.35
N ILE A 16 -9.04 4.68 -0.74
CA ILE A 16 -8.88 6.15 -0.77
C ILE A 16 -9.98 6.82 0.09
N TYR A 17 -11.21 6.30 0.05
CA TYR A 17 -12.31 6.80 0.86
C TYR A 17 -12.10 6.50 2.36
N GLU A 18 -11.66 5.29 2.70
CA GLU A 18 -11.28 4.91 4.08
C GLU A 18 -10.16 5.83 4.61
N ALA A 19 -9.14 6.11 3.78
CA ALA A 19 -8.06 7.03 4.14
C ALA A 19 -8.51 8.49 4.32
N TRP A 20 -9.64 8.90 3.73
CA TRP A 20 -10.19 10.25 3.92
C TRP A 20 -11.04 10.34 5.19
N GLN A 21 -11.71 9.26 5.59
CA GLN A 21 -12.71 9.28 6.67
C GLN A 21 -12.11 9.18 8.09
N ASP A 22 -10.89 8.66 8.24
CA ASP A 22 -10.24 8.57 9.56
C ASP A 22 -9.40 9.82 9.89
N GLU A 23 -9.80 10.55 10.94
CA GLU A 23 -9.01 11.62 11.59
C GLU A 23 -7.82 11.06 12.37
N ASP A 24 -7.82 9.76 12.69
CA ASP A 24 -6.74 9.11 13.39
C ASP A 24 -5.58 8.72 12.45
N ILE A 25 -4.46 9.41 12.63
CA ILE A 25 -3.21 9.24 11.88
C ILE A 25 -2.76 7.77 11.86
N TRP A 26 -3.06 7.02 12.94
CA TRP A 26 -2.78 5.59 13.03
C TRP A 26 -3.62 4.74 12.08
N GLN A 27 -4.92 4.97 11.98
CA GLN A 27 -5.77 4.20 11.05
C GLN A 27 -5.44 4.50 9.59
N LYS A 28 -5.15 5.76 9.28
CA LYS A 28 -4.70 6.17 7.95
C LYS A 28 -3.39 5.46 7.56
N MET A 29 -2.44 5.35 8.50
CA MET A 29 -1.18 4.65 8.29
C MET A 29 -1.34 3.13 8.14
N LEU A 30 -2.25 2.52 8.90
CA LEU A 30 -2.60 1.11 8.74
C LEU A 30 -3.28 0.84 7.39
N ALA A 31 -4.14 1.75 6.92
CA ALA A 31 -4.74 1.65 5.59
C ALA A 31 -3.67 1.71 4.48
N PHE A 32 -2.73 2.65 4.56
CA PHE A 32 -1.60 2.72 3.61
C PHE A 32 -0.71 1.47 3.64
N ALA A 33 -0.45 0.91 4.82
CA ALA A 33 0.31 -0.34 4.97
C ALA A 33 -0.38 -1.51 4.27
N SER A 34 -1.71 -1.61 4.41
CA SER A 34 -2.53 -2.62 3.73
C SER A 34 -2.50 -2.47 2.20
N ILE A 35 -2.58 -1.24 1.69
CA ILE A 35 -2.47 -0.95 0.25
C ILE A 35 -1.10 -1.34 -0.29
N ALA A 36 -0.03 -0.94 0.39
CA ALA A 36 1.34 -1.26 0.00
C ALA A 36 1.55 -2.77 -0.06
N THR A 37 1.10 -3.49 0.96
CA THR A 37 1.20 -4.96 1.03
C THR A 37 0.45 -5.65 -0.12
N LYS A 38 -0.81 -5.27 -0.37
CA LYS A 38 -1.61 -5.85 -1.46
C LYS A 38 -0.99 -5.56 -2.82
N THR A 39 -0.47 -4.36 -3.02
CA THR A 39 0.17 -3.96 -4.28
C THR A 39 1.47 -4.74 -4.51
N SER A 40 2.32 -4.87 -3.49
CA SER A 40 3.56 -5.65 -3.60
C SER A 40 3.32 -7.11 -3.90
N ILE A 41 2.33 -7.73 -3.25
CA ILE A 41 1.94 -9.12 -3.55
C ILE A 41 1.47 -9.23 -5.01
N MET A 42 0.70 -8.27 -5.50
CA MET A 42 0.26 -8.25 -6.90
C MET A 42 1.45 -8.12 -7.87
N ILE A 43 2.46 -7.30 -7.55
CA ILE A 43 3.71 -7.20 -8.31
C ILE A 43 4.45 -8.55 -8.34
N LEU A 44 4.53 -9.25 -7.20
CA LEU A 44 5.17 -10.57 -7.11
C LEU A 44 4.43 -11.62 -7.96
N VAL A 45 3.10 -11.63 -7.92
CA VAL A 45 2.29 -12.54 -8.76
C VAL A 45 2.52 -12.25 -10.24
N VAL A 46 2.54 -10.98 -10.64
CA VAL A 46 2.82 -10.59 -12.03
C VAL A 46 4.23 -10.98 -12.47
N SER A 47 5.22 -10.85 -11.59
CA SER A 47 6.60 -11.28 -11.83
C SER A 47 6.68 -12.78 -12.14
N VAL A 48 6.04 -13.62 -11.32
CA VAL A 48 5.98 -15.08 -11.55
C VAL A 48 5.28 -15.41 -12.87
N LEU A 49 4.19 -14.71 -13.20
CA LEU A 49 3.44 -14.94 -14.44
C LEU A 49 4.20 -14.52 -15.71
N ARG A 50 5.05 -13.49 -15.62
CA ARG A 50 5.86 -13.00 -16.75
C ARG A 50 7.27 -13.59 -16.81
N ASP A 51 7.64 -14.42 -15.83
CA ASP A 51 9.00 -14.95 -15.62
C ASP A 51 10.07 -13.84 -15.54
N ASP A 52 9.65 -12.64 -15.08
CA ASP A 52 10.51 -11.46 -14.94
C ASP A 52 10.93 -11.31 -13.48
N TRP A 53 12.12 -11.81 -13.18
CA TRP A 53 12.73 -11.78 -11.86
C TRP A 53 13.06 -10.36 -11.36
N MET A 54 13.32 -9.40 -12.26
CA MET A 54 13.67 -8.04 -11.87
C MET A 54 12.46 -7.32 -11.26
N ILE A 55 11.27 -7.52 -11.84
CA ILE A 55 10.02 -6.97 -11.29
C ILE A 55 9.69 -7.62 -9.94
N GLY A 56 9.99 -8.91 -9.78
CA GLY A 56 9.82 -9.63 -8.51
C GLY A 56 10.67 -9.04 -7.39
N LEU A 57 11.95 -8.75 -7.69
CA LEU A 57 12.86 -8.11 -6.75
C LEU A 57 12.32 -6.76 -6.27
N VAL A 58 11.80 -5.93 -7.19
CA VAL A 58 11.17 -4.65 -6.86
C VAL A 58 9.98 -4.86 -5.92
N GLY A 59 9.13 -5.87 -6.18
CA GLY A 59 8.02 -6.23 -5.29
C GLY A 59 8.46 -6.62 -3.87
N VAL A 60 9.52 -7.41 -3.73
CA VAL A 60 10.08 -7.80 -2.42
C VAL A 60 10.62 -6.58 -1.67
N LEU A 61 11.32 -5.67 -2.36
CA LEU A 61 11.87 -4.45 -1.76
C LEU A 61 10.76 -3.53 -1.23
N ILE A 62 9.71 -3.31 -2.03
CA ILE A 62 8.56 -2.49 -1.62
C ILE A 62 7.85 -3.14 -0.43
N LEU A 63 7.65 -4.46 -0.44
CA LEU A 63 7.02 -5.20 0.65
C LEU A 63 7.82 -5.08 1.96
N SER A 64 9.13 -5.19 1.88
CA SER A 64 10.02 -5.23 3.05
C SER A 64 10.20 -3.85 3.67
N VAL A 65 10.45 -2.83 2.84
CA VAL A 65 10.77 -1.48 3.30
C VAL A 65 9.49 -0.67 3.60
N GLY A 66 8.45 -0.83 2.78
CA GLY A 66 7.25 0.03 2.83
C GLY A 66 6.51 -0.02 4.15
N ASN A 67 6.22 -1.22 4.68
CA ASN A 67 5.46 -1.34 5.93
C ASN A 67 6.22 -0.84 7.17
N ALA A 68 7.52 -1.11 7.24
CA ALA A 68 8.34 -0.63 8.35
C ALA A 68 8.47 0.90 8.34
N ALA A 69 8.65 1.49 7.15
CA ALA A 69 8.72 2.94 6.99
C ALA A 69 7.41 3.65 7.38
N LEU A 70 6.26 3.07 7.01
CA LEU A 70 4.95 3.59 7.41
C LEU A 70 4.76 3.51 8.93
N MET A 71 5.11 2.40 9.58
CA MET A 71 5.02 2.29 11.04
C MET A 71 5.95 3.27 11.77
N LEU A 72 7.17 3.49 11.27
CA LEU A 72 8.10 4.47 11.82
C LEU A 72 7.52 5.89 11.75
N LEU A 73 7.00 6.27 10.58
CA LEU A 73 6.41 7.59 10.37
C LEU A 73 5.16 7.79 11.25
N ALA A 74 4.35 6.75 11.50
CA ALA A 74 3.20 6.83 12.40
C ALA A 74 3.66 7.15 13.82
N HIS A 75 4.74 6.50 14.25
CA HIS A 75 5.33 6.72 15.56
C HIS A 75 5.93 8.13 15.71
N ILE A 76 6.61 8.64 14.68
CA ILE A 76 7.19 9.99 14.66
C ILE A 76 6.08 11.05 14.72
N ILE A 77 5.03 10.92 13.92
CA ILE A 77 3.92 11.87 13.90
C ILE A 77 3.20 11.87 15.26
N ARG A 78 2.94 10.69 15.85
CA ARG A 78 2.36 10.61 17.20
C ARG A 78 3.21 11.37 18.22
N ARG A 79 4.53 11.17 18.20
CA ARG A 79 5.47 11.86 19.09
C ARG A 79 5.50 13.38 18.90
N LEU A 80 5.30 13.87 17.68
CA LEU A 80 5.25 15.31 17.40
C LEU A 80 3.93 15.94 17.85
N ASN A 81 2.82 15.19 17.84
CA ASN A 81 1.51 15.69 18.27
C ASN A 81 1.33 15.66 19.81
N GLU A 82 2.13 14.86 20.51
CA GLU A 82 2.20 14.81 21.98
C GLU A 82 3.09 15.92 22.59
N LEU A 83 3.87 16.65 21.77
CA LEU A 83 4.75 17.78 22.14
C LEU A 83 4.07 19.13 21.92
#